data_AF-A0A081P4C2-F1
#
_entry.id   AF-A0A081P4C2-F1
#
_cell.length_a   1.000
_cell.length_b   1.000
_cell.length_c   1.000
_cell.angle_alpha   90.00
_cell.angle_beta   90.00
_cell.angle_gamma   90.00
#
_symmetry.space_group_name_H-M   'P 1'
#
loop_
_entity.id
_entity.type
_entity.pdbx_description
1 polymer ?
#
loop_
_entity_poly.entity_id
_entity_poly.type
_entity_poly.pdbx_seq_one_letter_code
_entity_poly.pdbx_strand_id
1 'polypeptide(L)'
;MSLMSLLSMLNDADPSEEHVKIAVDNYRKMVDVISELIQKEERLKVLVIDSNDPESLINIDLTDCYYWRLISKHPRRIHYYHKSGNVYEGVVLMDDFDTCSKIYNLDLWRLDNSNYVNMKLITEYDSVRGQVFFNQEKIPAAEVARVHKKTVKRYLESK
;
A
#
# COMPACT_ATOMS: atom_id res chain seq x y z
N MET A 1 26.64 -17.98 14.74
CA MET A 1 27.12 -18.99 13.76
C MET A 1 26.85 -18.40 12.38
N SER A 2 27.88 -18.14 11.56
CA SER A 2 27.70 -17.48 10.26
C SER A 2 27.44 -18.52 9.16
N LEU A 3 26.72 -18.15 8.09
CA LEU A 3 26.44 -19.01 6.94
C LEU A 3 27.74 -19.62 6.36
N MET A 4 28.83 -18.86 6.41
CA MET A 4 30.17 -19.29 5.97
C MET A 4 30.76 -20.41 6.84
N SER A 5 30.50 -20.40 8.16
CA SER A 5 30.96 -21.47 9.05
C SER A 5 30.24 -22.81 8.77
N LEU A 6 28.94 -22.75 8.43
CA LEU A 6 28.12 -23.91 8.08
C LEU A 6 28.52 -24.53 6.73
N LEU A 7 28.88 -23.68 5.75
CA LEU A 7 29.41 -24.11 4.45
C LEU A 7 30.79 -24.77 4.54
N SER A 8 31.66 -24.31 5.44
CA SER A 8 33.00 -24.90 5.62
C SER A 8 32.97 -26.32 6.19
N MET A 9 31.98 -26.65 7.02
CA MET A 9 31.84 -27.99 7.62
C MET A 9 31.23 -29.02 6.66
N LEU A 10 30.62 -28.58 5.55
CA LEU A 10 30.06 -29.46 4.51
C LEU A 10 31.10 -29.87 3.45
N ASN A 11 32.31 -29.32 3.49
CA ASN A 11 33.32 -29.51 2.44
C ASN A 11 34.25 -30.72 2.66
N ASP A 12 34.20 -31.38 3.83
CA ASP A 12 35.11 -32.48 4.22
C ASP A 12 34.45 -33.88 4.22
N ALA A 13 33.18 -33.99 3.84
CA ALA A 13 32.48 -35.27 3.67
C ALA A 13 32.04 -35.40 2.21
N ASP A 14 32.44 -36.48 1.54
CA ASP A 14 31.90 -36.83 0.21
C ASP A 14 30.43 -37.25 0.41
N PRO A 15 29.45 -36.36 0.20
CA PRO A 15 28.09 -36.64 0.60
C PRO A 15 27.53 -37.60 -0.43
N SER A 16 26.96 -38.72 0.02
CA SER A 16 26.19 -39.58 -0.88
C SER A 16 25.18 -38.73 -1.65
N GLU A 17 24.95 -39.08 -2.92
CA GLU A 17 24.05 -38.38 -3.84
C GLU A 17 22.66 -38.10 -3.20
N GLU A 18 22.20 -39.02 -2.35
CA GLU A 18 20.98 -38.90 -1.57
C GLU A 18 20.99 -37.74 -0.56
N HIS A 19 22.11 -37.50 0.13
CA HIS A 19 22.23 -36.36 1.05
C HIS A 19 22.24 -35.02 0.34
N VAL A 20 22.88 -34.94 -0.84
CA VAL A 20 22.87 -33.73 -1.67
C VAL A 20 21.44 -33.44 -2.15
N LYS A 21 20.71 -34.47 -2.59
CA LYS A 21 19.33 -34.35 -3.03
C LYS A 21 18.40 -33.85 -1.92
N ILE A 22 18.50 -34.43 -0.72
CA ILE A 22 17.71 -34.01 0.45
C ILE A 22 18.02 -32.54 0.81
N ALA A 23 19.29 -32.13 0.77
CA ALA A 23 19.69 -30.75 1.05
C ALA A 23 19.12 -29.76 0.03
N VAL A 24 19.17 -30.09 -1.26
CA VAL A 24 18.60 -29.26 -2.34
C VAL A 24 17.08 -29.14 -2.22
N ASP A 25 16.38 -30.23 -1.91
CA ASP A 25 14.92 -30.22 -1.74
C ASP A 25 14.50 -29.38 -0.52
N ASN A 26 15.25 -29.46 0.58
CA ASN A 26 15.02 -28.62 1.75
C ASN A 26 15.30 -27.13 1.46
N TYR A 27 16.35 -26.84 0.69
CA TYR A 27 16.65 -25.47 0.28
C TYR A 27 15.53 -24.89 -0.60
N ARG A 28 15.04 -25.65 -1.57
CA ARG A 28 13.90 -25.23 -2.42
C ARG A 28 12.65 -24.93 -1.59
N LYS A 29 12.26 -25.83 -0.69
CA LYS A 29 11.11 -25.60 0.21
C LYS A 29 11.28 -24.34 1.06
N MET A 30 12.48 -24.09 1.54
CA MET A 30 12.77 -22.88 2.32
C MET A 30 12.70 -21.61 1.46
N VAL A 31 13.20 -21.64 0.22
CA VAL A 31 13.06 -20.55 -0.74
C VAL A 31 11.59 -20.30 -1.05
N ASP A 32 10.80 -21.33 -1.31
CA ASP A 32 9.35 -21.21 -1.59
C ASP A 32 8.62 -20.57 -0.40
N VAL A 33 8.88 -21.02 0.83
CA VAL A 33 8.31 -20.41 2.05
C VAL A 33 8.74 -18.96 2.21
N ILE A 34 10.01 -18.63 1.98
CA ILE A 34 10.50 -17.25 2.04
C ILE A 34 9.84 -16.40 0.95
N SER A 35 9.68 -16.91 -0.27
CA SER A 35 8.97 -16.24 -1.36
C SER A 35 7.51 -16.01 -1.03
N GLU A 36 6.80 -16.98 -0.44
CA GLU A 36 5.41 -16.81 0.04
C GLU A 36 5.32 -15.79 1.17
N LEU A 37 6.29 -15.77 2.09
CA LEU A 37 6.35 -14.79 3.18
C LEU A 37 6.67 -13.38 2.68
N ILE A 38 7.55 -13.25 1.68
CA ILE A 38 7.85 -11.98 0.99
C ILE A 38 6.64 -11.52 0.15
N GLN A 39 5.88 -12.45 -0.42
CA GLN A 39 4.68 -12.17 -1.21
C GLN A 39 3.43 -11.87 -0.38
N LYS A 40 3.46 -12.03 0.96
CA LYS A 40 2.44 -11.39 1.81
C LYS A 40 2.68 -9.88 1.80
N GLU A 41 2.20 -9.24 0.73
CA GLU A 41 2.09 -7.80 0.63
C GLU A 41 1.52 -7.26 1.94
N GLU A 42 2.21 -6.30 2.55
CA GLU A 42 1.66 -5.60 3.70
C GLU A 42 0.38 -4.89 3.26
N ARG A 43 -0.77 -5.43 3.67
CA ARG A 43 -2.08 -4.85 3.36
C ARG A 43 -2.57 -4.08 4.56
N LEU A 44 -2.67 -2.77 4.40
CA LEU A 44 -3.30 -1.90 5.39
C LEU A 44 -4.80 -1.85 5.10
N LYS A 45 -5.60 -2.36 6.04
CA LYS A 45 -7.05 -2.40 5.91
C LYS A 45 -7.72 -1.40 6.84
N VAL A 46 -8.90 -0.97 6.46
CA VAL A 46 -9.76 -0.12 7.29
C VAL A 46 -11.17 -0.70 7.35
N LEU A 47 -11.77 -0.61 8.53
CA LEU A 47 -13.17 -0.99 8.77
C LEU A 47 -14.07 0.18 8.36
N VAL A 48 -14.99 -0.08 7.44
CA VAL A 48 -15.91 0.93 6.87
C VAL A 48 -17.33 0.41 6.84
N ILE A 49 -18.28 1.32 6.74
CA ILE A 49 -19.70 1.01 6.48
C ILE A 49 -19.82 0.51 5.05
N ASP A 50 -20.50 -0.63 4.83
CA ASP A 50 -20.75 -1.14 3.48
C ASP A 50 -21.68 -0.18 2.73
N SER A 51 -21.29 0.18 1.50
CA SER A 51 -22.09 1.03 0.63
C SER A 51 -23.41 0.39 0.19
N ASN A 52 -23.49 -0.94 0.20
CA ASN A 52 -24.70 -1.69 -0.21
C ASN A 52 -25.61 -2.02 0.98
N ASP A 53 -25.04 -2.14 2.18
CA ASP A 53 -25.76 -2.45 3.41
C ASP A 53 -25.22 -1.58 4.57
N PRO A 54 -25.83 -0.41 4.83
CA PRO A 54 -25.37 0.54 5.84
C PRO A 54 -25.38 0.02 7.29
N GLU A 55 -26.02 -1.12 7.57
CA GLU A 55 -26.01 -1.75 8.89
C GLU A 55 -24.79 -2.67 9.09
N SER A 56 -24.04 -2.95 8.01
CA SER A 56 -22.90 -3.84 8.02
C SER A 56 -21.56 -3.09 7.95
N LEU A 57 -20.53 -3.72 8.54
CA LEU A 57 -19.15 -3.24 8.47
C LEU A 57 -18.29 -4.22 7.69
N ILE A 58 -17.50 -3.69 6.77
CA ILE A 58 -16.57 -4.46 5.93
C ILE A 58 -15.15 -3.91 6.04
N ASN A 59 -14.16 -4.77 5.77
CA ASN A 59 -12.76 -4.32 5.66
C ASN A 59 -12.42 -4.09 4.19
N ILE A 60 -11.96 -2.89 3.87
CA ILE A 60 -11.40 -2.56 2.54
C ILE A 60 -9.88 -2.38 2.62
N ASP A 61 -9.19 -2.65 1.52
CA ASP A 61 -7.75 -2.42 1.41
C ASP A 61 -7.48 -0.96 1.00
N LEU A 62 -6.63 -0.26 1.74
CA LEU A 62 -6.31 1.13 1.45
C LEU A 62 -5.50 1.29 0.17
N THR A 63 -4.80 0.25 -0.28
CA THR A 63 -4.10 0.26 -1.58
C THR A 63 -5.06 0.18 -2.77
N ASP A 64 -6.31 -0.19 -2.53
CA ASP A 64 -7.41 -0.16 -3.51
C ASP A 64 -8.21 1.15 -3.50
N CYS A 65 -7.84 2.09 -2.64
CA CYS A 65 -8.36 3.45 -2.69
C CYS A 65 -7.49 4.34 -3.59
N TYR A 66 -8.13 5.18 -4.40
CA TYR A 66 -7.49 6.29 -5.10
C TYR A 66 -6.99 7.34 -4.11
N TYR A 67 -7.86 7.71 -3.18
CA TYR A 67 -7.58 8.60 -2.06
C TYR A 67 -8.68 8.46 -1.02
N TRP A 68 -8.47 9.05 0.15
CA TRP A 68 -9.52 9.29 1.12
C TRP A 68 -9.44 10.71 1.65
N ARG A 69 -10.58 11.25 2.05
CA ARG A 69 -10.69 12.63 2.53
C ARG A 69 -11.58 12.75 3.74
N LEU A 70 -11.26 13.74 4.56
CA LEU A 70 -12.11 14.18 5.66
C LEU A 70 -13.43 14.74 5.12
N ILE A 71 -14.55 14.38 5.76
CA ILE A 71 -15.84 15.02 5.51
C ILE A 71 -15.87 16.33 6.31
N SER A 72 -15.88 17.48 5.63
CA SER A 72 -15.75 18.80 6.28
C SER A 72 -16.77 19.07 7.39
N LYS A 73 -17.96 18.47 7.33
CA LYS A 73 -19.01 18.60 8.34
C LYS A 73 -18.84 17.67 9.55
N HIS A 74 -18.00 16.64 9.43
CA HIS A 74 -17.84 15.58 10.43
C HIS A 74 -16.35 15.22 10.58
N PRO A 75 -15.62 15.83 11.52
CA PRO A 75 -14.15 15.71 11.63
C PRO A 75 -13.64 14.31 12.03
N ARG A 76 -14.53 13.34 12.22
CA ARG A 76 -14.21 11.93 12.50
C ARG A 76 -14.69 10.97 11.42
N ARG A 77 -15.23 11.49 10.31
CA ARG A 77 -15.73 10.68 9.21
C ARG A 77 -14.92 10.95 7.96
N ILE A 78 -14.56 9.87 7.29
CA ILE A 78 -13.69 9.89 6.12
C ILE A 78 -14.39 9.13 5.00
N HIS A 79 -14.36 9.73 3.81
CA HIS A 79 -14.77 9.07 2.58
C HIS A 79 -13.55 8.43 1.90
N TYR A 80 -13.66 7.15 1.58
CA TYR A 80 -12.68 6.37 0.83
C TYR A 80 -13.17 6.19 -0.61
N TYR A 81 -12.44 6.74 -1.58
CA TYR A 81 -12.78 6.65 -3.00
C TYR A 81 -12.10 5.42 -3.58
N HIS A 82 -12.84 4.33 -3.74
CA HIS A 82 -12.33 3.01 -4.07
C HIS A 82 -12.29 2.74 -5.58
N LYS A 83 -11.35 1.90 -6.05
CA LYS A 83 -11.22 1.50 -7.46
C LYS A 83 -12.47 0.82 -8.03
N SER A 84 -13.30 0.21 -7.19
CA SER A 84 -14.58 -0.38 -7.61
C SER A 84 -15.63 0.65 -8.05
N GLY A 85 -15.38 1.94 -7.84
CA GLY A 85 -16.35 3.01 -8.07
C GLY A 85 -17.19 3.36 -6.86
N ASN A 86 -17.14 2.55 -5.79
CA ASN A 86 -17.83 2.83 -4.55
C ASN A 86 -17.10 3.87 -3.71
N VAL A 87 -17.87 4.63 -2.92
CA VAL A 87 -17.36 5.49 -1.86
C VAL A 87 -17.78 4.89 -0.53
N TYR A 88 -16.80 4.55 0.30
CA TYR A 88 -17.05 4.00 1.63
C TYR A 88 -16.87 5.08 2.70
N GLU A 89 -17.57 4.93 3.82
CA GLU A 89 -17.42 5.81 4.98
C GLU A 89 -16.82 5.04 6.16
N GLY A 90 -15.80 5.61 6.79
CA GLY A 90 -15.22 5.07 8.03
C GLY A 90 -15.14 6.13 9.12
N VAL A 91 -15.23 5.69 10.37
CA VAL A 91 -15.11 6.54 11.55
C VAL A 91 -13.71 6.41 12.13
N VAL A 92 -12.81 7.29 11.71
CA VAL A 92 -11.38 7.31 12.11
C VAL A 92 -10.84 8.74 11.98
N LEU A 93 -9.75 9.07 12.66
CA LEU A 93 -9.12 10.39 12.59
C LEU A 93 -8.03 10.42 11.52
N MET A 94 -7.78 11.58 10.90
CA MET A 94 -6.62 11.74 10.00
C MET A 94 -5.29 11.49 10.70
N ASP A 95 -5.20 11.85 11.98
CA ASP A 95 -4.00 11.69 12.79
C ASP A 95 -3.66 10.20 13.03
N ASP A 96 -4.66 9.31 12.99
CA ASP A 96 -4.43 7.86 13.09
C ASP A 96 -3.61 7.36 11.88
N PHE A 97 -3.74 8.01 10.71
CA PHE A 97 -2.92 7.72 9.53
C PHE A 97 -1.53 8.36 9.66
N ASP A 98 -1.42 9.57 10.19
CA ASP A 98 -0.12 10.25 10.33
C ASP A 98 0.86 9.44 11.21
N THR A 99 0.33 8.74 12.22
CA THR A 99 1.11 7.90 13.14
C THR A 99 1.44 6.51 12.59
N CYS A 100 0.83 6.10 11.46
CA CYS A 100 1.06 4.80 10.84
C CYS A 100 2.17 4.87 9.79
N SER A 101 3.39 4.46 10.17
CA SER A 101 4.56 4.47 9.25
C SER A 101 4.35 3.65 7.98
N LYS A 102 3.51 2.60 8.01
CA LYS A 102 3.22 1.74 6.87
C LYS A 102 2.53 2.47 5.72
N ILE A 103 1.83 3.57 5.99
CA ILE A 103 1.11 4.34 4.97
C ILE A 103 2.07 4.88 3.91
N TYR A 104 3.19 5.45 4.35
CA TYR A 104 4.20 5.98 3.43
C TYR A 104 4.92 4.87 2.65
N ASN A 105 5.12 3.70 3.24
CA ASN A 105 5.69 2.53 2.55
C ASN A 105 4.79 2.02 1.40
N LEU A 106 3.48 2.29 1.50
CA LEU A 106 2.50 1.94 0.46
C LEU A 106 2.30 3.03 -0.59
N ASP A 107 3.13 4.09 -0.56
CA ASP A 107 2.99 5.29 -1.40
C ASP A 107 1.62 5.96 -1.25
N LEU A 108 1.07 5.91 -0.04
CA LEU A 108 -0.10 6.68 0.36
C LEU A 108 0.40 7.95 1.05
N TRP A 109 0.12 9.12 0.47
CA TRP A 109 0.71 10.38 0.92
C TRP A 109 -0.37 11.38 1.29
N ARG A 110 -0.18 12.08 2.40
CA ARG A 110 -0.97 13.26 2.72
C ARG A 110 -0.60 14.40 1.77
N LEU A 111 -1.48 14.74 0.83
CA LEU A 111 -1.23 15.80 -0.16
C LEU A 111 -2.00 17.08 0.12
N ASP A 112 -2.95 17.03 1.06
CA ASP A 112 -3.66 18.17 1.62
C ASP A 112 -3.91 17.91 3.11
N ASN A 113 -4.22 18.95 3.89
CA ASN A 113 -4.64 18.79 5.28
C ASN A 113 -5.87 17.89 5.42
N SER A 114 -6.69 17.80 4.37
CA SER A 114 -7.95 17.07 4.35
C SER A 114 -7.91 15.73 3.63
N ASN A 115 -6.78 15.30 3.05
CA ASN A 115 -6.74 14.06 2.26
C ASN A 115 -5.42 13.30 2.29
N TYR A 116 -5.52 12.02 1.99
CA TYR A 116 -4.42 11.11 1.68
C TYR A 116 -4.66 10.50 0.31
N VAL A 117 -3.62 10.45 -0.50
CA VAL A 117 -3.69 10.07 -1.92
C VAL A 117 -2.75 8.91 -2.20
N ASN A 118 -3.23 7.94 -2.97
CA ASN A 118 -2.41 6.86 -3.47
C ASN A 118 -1.60 7.31 -4.68
N MET A 119 -0.31 7.60 -4.47
CA MET A 119 0.57 8.15 -5.49
C MET A 119 0.75 7.17 -6.67
N LYS A 120 0.78 5.85 -6.41
CA LYS A 120 0.91 4.83 -7.46
C LYS A 120 -0.21 4.91 -8.50
N LEU A 121 -1.41 5.29 -8.07
CA LEU A 121 -2.59 5.35 -8.94
C LEU A 121 -2.76 6.68 -9.67
N ILE A 122 -1.94 7.70 -9.40
CA ILE A 122 -2.02 8.97 -10.11
C ILE A 122 -1.60 8.76 -11.57
N THR A 123 -2.45 9.23 -12.48
CA THR A 123 -2.26 9.20 -13.93
C THR A 123 -1.92 10.57 -14.50
N GLU A 124 -2.51 11.64 -13.96
CA GLU A 124 -2.31 13.01 -14.43
C GLU A 124 -2.30 13.98 -13.23
N TYR A 125 -1.54 15.07 -13.35
CA TYR A 125 -1.54 16.19 -12.41
C TYR A 125 -1.81 17.52 -13.11
N ASP A 126 -2.91 18.18 -12.76
CA ASP A 126 -3.19 19.56 -13.17
C ASP A 126 -2.61 20.54 -12.15
N SER A 127 -1.48 21.14 -12.52
CA SER A 127 -0.77 22.10 -11.68
C SER A 127 -1.48 23.45 -11.49
N VAL A 128 -2.37 23.80 -12.44
CA VAL A 128 -3.16 25.04 -12.40
C VAL A 128 -4.27 24.89 -11.37
N ARG A 129 -5.04 23.81 -11.45
CA ARG A 129 -6.11 23.51 -10.46
C ARG A 129 -5.57 22.98 -9.14
N GLY A 130 -4.35 22.43 -9.14
CA GLY A 130 -3.80 21.77 -7.96
C GLY A 130 -4.53 20.46 -7.65
N GLN A 131 -4.80 19.66 -8.69
CA GLN A 131 -5.55 18.41 -8.56
C GLN A 131 -4.84 17.26 -9.28
N VAL A 132 -4.96 16.06 -8.71
CA VAL A 132 -4.51 14.81 -9.33
C VAL A 132 -5.69 13.98 -9.77
N PHE A 133 -5.49 13.24 -10.86
CA PHE A 133 -6.50 12.39 -11.49
C PHE A 133 -6.01 10.95 -11.59
N PHE A 134 -6.93 10.01 -11.50
CA PHE A 134 -6.62 8.58 -11.43
C PHE A 134 -7.10 7.79 -12.66
N ASN A 135 -7.81 8.43 -13.58
CA ASN A 135 -8.26 7.85 -14.84
C ASN A 135 -8.45 8.92 -15.92
N GLN A 136 -8.77 8.47 -17.15
CA GLN A 136 -8.98 9.34 -18.31
C GLN A 136 -10.20 10.27 -18.17
N GLU A 137 -11.23 9.82 -17.45
CA GLU A 137 -12.43 10.61 -17.17
C GLU A 137 -12.18 11.75 -16.17
N LYS A 138 -11.00 11.76 -15.55
CA LYS A 138 -10.61 12.74 -14.51
C LYS A 138 -11.50 12.70 -13.28
N ILE A 139 -12.08 11.53 -12.98
CA ILE A 139 -12.95 11.29 -11.83
C ILE A 139 -12.64 9.89 -11.24
N PRO A 140 -12.26 9.77 -9.96
CA PRO A 140 -12.32 10.82 -8.96
C PRO A 140 -11.08 11.73 -9.04
N ALA A 141 -11.05 12.82 -8.28
CA ALA A 141 -9.96 13.79 -8.26
C ALA A 141 -9.65 14.22 -6.82
N ALA A 142 -8.36 14.34 -6.50
CA ALA A 142 -7.91 14.76 -5.17
C ALA A 142 -7.18 16.10 -5.22
N GLU A 143 -7.39 16.94 -4.22
CA GLU A 143 -6.72 18.24 -4.06
C GLU A 143 -5.27 18.04 -3.60
N VAL A 144 -4.38 18.91 -4.09
CA VAL A 144 -2.97 18.94 -3.74
C VAL A 144 -2.62 20.34 -3.24
N ALA A 145 -2.25 20.43 -1.96
CA ALA A 145 -1.81 21.67 -1.36
C ALA A 145 -0.56 22.22 -2.04
N ARG A 146 -0.39 23.54 -1.99
CA ARG A 146 0.70 24.25 -2.69
C ARG A 146 2.10 23.69 -2.37
N VAL A 147 2.30 23.24 -1.14
CA VAL A 147 3.59 22.71 -0.67
C VAL A 147 3.93 21.35 -1.32
N HIS A 148 2.94 20.57 -1.73
CA HIS A 148 3.13 19.23 -2.31
C HIS A 148 3.19 19.21 -3.84
N LYS A 149 2.93 20.34 -4.53
CA LYS A 149 2.95 20.42 -6.01
C LYS A 149 4.25 19.89 -6.63
N LYS A 150 5.40 20.26 -6.04
CA LYS A 150 6.72 19.82 -6.53
C LYS A 150 6.93 18.32 -6.32
N THR A 151 6.44 17.78 -5.21
CA THR A 151 6.55 16.35 -4.89
C THR A 151 5.78 15.51 -5.89
N VAL A 152 4.52 15.86 -6.18
CA VAL A 152 3.68 15.15 -7.16
C VAL A 152 4.30 15.19 -8.55
N LYS A 153 4.76 16.36 -8.99
CA LYS A 153 5.39 16.52 -10.30
C LYS A 153 6.62 15.62 -10.47
N ARG A 154 7.53 15.64 -9.49
CA ARG A 154 8.74 14.79 -9.51
C ARG A 154 8.40 13.30 -9.49
N TYR A 155 7.41 12.91 -8.69
CA TYR A 155 6.98 11.51 -8.62
C TYR A 155 6.49 11.01 -9.98
N LEU A 156 5.66 11.80 -10.68
CA LEU A 156 5.20 11.45 -12.03
C LEU A 156 6.32 11.46 -13.07
N GLU A 157 7.30 12.35 -12.96
CA GLU A 157 8.48 12.37 -13.84
C GLU A 157 9.43 11.19 -13.61
N SER A 158 9.29 10.46 -12.49
CA SER A 158 10.12 9.29 -12.16
C SER A 158 9.51 7.94 -12.53
N LYS A 159 8.26 7.92 -13.00
CA LYS A 159 7.60 6.71 -13.52
C LYS A 159 8.03 6.46 -14.96
#